data_AF-A0A3N5K0Z3-F1
#
_entry.id   AF-A0A3N5K0Z3-F1
#
_cell.length_a   1.000
_cell.length_b   1.000
_cell.length_c   1.000
_cell.angle_alpha   90.00
_cell.angle_beta   90.00
_cell.angle_gamma   90.00
#
_symmetry.space_group_name_H-M   'P 1'
#
loop_
_entity.id
_entity.type
_entity.pdbx_description
1 polymer ?
#
loop_
_entity_poly.entity_id
_entity_poly.type
_entity_poly.pdbx_seq_one_letter_code
_entity_poly.pdbx_strand_id
1 'polypeptide(L)'
;MNRTQKYISLLLERLPKYELRSYEHQTSLDRIRDRISSTEDIHAELRALYQVQGFAEFALCLMWVADKVEKDFTKEESTIDEETKAFTRFRQAVGDLSASEQEPTVSGSMFDMSGSEGFGSAPAPVTDFNPTPSSEFESPSVPGPSIDSIFGSPEPPSGQSMPAGGASISRPEQEHKFAVLLEKFLESVQSGNEDRTDLLFDVIAECNTVLSANFGDEDYSQFCRSLIEFLQYISTNQYLDDVRVMNILSNIQDPFAQWARTDMNARAGILVTVNDTLRDFKAMFE
;
A
#
# COMPACT_ATOMS: atom_id res chain seq x y z
N MET A 1 -1.25 -16.58 -32.52
CA MET A 1 -1.05 -15.16 -32.18
C MET A 1 -1.48 -14.31 -33.37
N ASN A 2 -2.49 -13.45 -33.20
CA ASN A 2 -2.97 -12.56 -34.27
C ASN A 2 -1.97 -11.39 -34.48
N ARG A 3 -2.00 -10.74 -35.65
CA ARG A 3 -1.16 -9.56 -35.95
C ARG A 3 -1.36 -8.44 -34.94
N THR A 4 -2.61 -8.07 -34.64
CA THR A 4 -2.94 -7.03 -33.65
C THR A 4 -2.32 -7.35 -32.29
N GLN A 5 -2.36 -8.62 -31.90
CA GLN A 5 -1.75 -9.12 -30.68
C GLN A 5 -0.23 -9.03 -30.70
N LYS A 6 0.42 -9.42 -31.80
CA LYS A 6 1.86 -9.25 -31.99
C LYS A 6 2.27 -7.79 -31.89
N TYR A 7 1.49 -6.90 -32.51
CA TYR A 7 1.75 -5.47 -32.49
C TYR A 7 1.67 -4.87 -31.08
N ILE A 8 0.58 -5.16 -30.35
CA ILE A 8 0.41 -4.66 -28.97
C ILE A 8 1.49 -5.24 -28.06
N SER A 9 1.86 -6.52 -28.24
CA SER A 9 2.92 -7.14 -27.44
C SER A 9 4.27 -6.45 -27.67
N LEU A 10 4.61 -6.12 -28.92
CA LEU A 10 5.81 -5.35 -29.25
C LEU A 10 5.78 -3.93 -28.68
N LEU A 11 4.62 -3.26 -28.76
CA LEU A 11 4.44 -1.94 -28.16
C LEU A 11 4.68 -1.99 -26.63
N LEU A 12 4.13 -2.99 -25.94
CA LEU A 12 4.33 -3.18 -24.49
C LEU A 12 5.77 -3.55 -24.13
N GLU A 13 6.48 -4.28 -24.99
CA GLU A 13 7.89 -4.62 -24.82
C GLU A 13 8.81 -3.41 -24.95
N ARG A 14 8.45 -2.44 -25.81
CA ARG A 14 9.21 -1.22 -26.05
C ARG A 14 8.99 -0.13 -25.00
N LEU A 15 7.97 -0.25 -24.14
CA LEU A 15 7.75 0.74 -23.08
C LEU A 15 8.95 0.74 -22.12
N PRO A 16 9.42 1.93 -21.68
CA PRO A 16 10.61 2.04 -20.86
C PRO A 16 10.33 1.61 -19.41
N LYS A 17 10.31 0.29 -19.17
CA LYS A 17 10.01 -0.31 -17.86
C LYS A 17 10.91 0.22 -16.75
N TYR A 18 12.15 0.54 -17.06
CA TYR A 18 13.12 1.09 -16.11
C TYR A 18 12.78 2.50 -15.64
N GLU A 19 11.89 3.22 -16.33
CA GLU A 19 11.38 4.52 -15.89
C GLU A 19 10.24 4.40 -14.87
N LEU A 20 9.71 3.19 -14.67
CA LEU A 20 8.73 2.92 -13.62
C LEU A 20 9.44 2.85 -12.27
N ARG A 21 8.93 3.62 -11.30
CA ARG A 21 9.53 3.75 -9.97
C ARG A 21 9.48 2.46 -9.16
N SER A 22 8.39 1.72 -9.28
CA SER A 22 8.17 0.50 -8.51
C SER A 22 8.42 -0.75 -9.34
N TYR A 23 9.11 -1.73 -8.75
CA TYR A 23 9.21 -3.08 -9.32
C TYR A 23 7.83 -3.74 -9.46
N GLU A 24 6.86 -3.38 -8.62
CA GLU A 24 5.48 -3.86 -8.73
C GLU A 24 4.79 -3.33 -10.00
N HIS A 25 5.10 -2.08 -10.41
CA HIS A 25 4.61 -1.53 -11.68
C HIS A 25 5.22 -2.24 -12.88
N GLN A 26 6.53 -2.52 -12.82
CA GLN A 26 7.24 -3.29 -13.85
C GLN A 26 6.63 -4.68 -13.98
N THR A 27 6.41 -5.36 -12.85
CA THR A 27 5.78 -6.68 -12.77
C THR A 27 4.33 -6.65 -13.28
N SER A 28 3.57 -5.59 -12.97
CA SER A 28 2.20 -5.42 -13.47
C SER A 28 2.17 -5.27 -14.99
N LEU A 29 3.11 -4.49 -15.55
CA LEU A 29 3.27 -4.35 -16.99
C LEU A 29 3.65 -5.67 -17.66
N ASP A 30 4.56 -6.44 -17.03
CA ASP A 30 4.94 -7.78 -17.48
C ASP A 30 3.75 -8.76 -17.47
N ARG A 31 2.97 -8.77 -16.39
CA ARG A 31 1.76 -9.59 -16.29
C ARG A 31 0.75 -9.24 -17.38
N ILE A 32 0.53 -7.96 -17.66
CA ILE A 32 -0.36 -7.51 -18.73
C ILE A 32 0.17 -7.95 -20.09
N ARG A 33 1.47 -7.78 -20.34
CA ARG A 33 2.11 -8.23 -21.59
C ARG A 33 1.96 -9.74 -21.78
N ASP A 34 2.21 -10.52 -20.75
CA ASP A 34 2.16 -11.97 -20.81
C ASP A 34 0.73 -12.47 -21.00
N ARG A 35 -0.27 -11.84 -20.35
CA ARG A 35 -1.70 -12.10 -20.58
C ARG A 35 -2.11 -11.78 -22.02
N ILE A 36 -1.73 -10.61 -22.54
CA ILE A 36 -2.01 -10.24 -23.94
C ILE A 36 -1.31 -11.17 -24.92
N SER A 37 -0.12 -11.65 -24.62
CA SER A 37 0.63 -12.56 -25.50
C SER A 37 0.08 -13.99 -25.51
N SER A 38 -0.56 -14.42 -24.41
CA SER A 38 -1.08 -15.78 -24.23
C SER A 38 -2.57 -15.93 -24.55
N THR A 39 -3.33 -14.84 -24.59
CA THR A 39 -4.78 -14.89 -24.88
C THR A 39 -5.10 -15.27 -26.32
N GLU A 40 -6.24 -15.92 -26.53
CA GLU A 40 -6.79 -16.20 -27.86
C GLU A 40 -7.61 -15.02 -28.41
N ASP A 41 -8.28 -14.27 -27.54
CA ASP A 41 -9.12 -13.11 -27.88
C ASP A 41 -8.59 -11.84 -27.18
N ILE A 42 -7.83 -11.05 -27.94
CA ILE A 42 -7.27 -9.79 -27.45
C ILE A 42 -8.34 -8.77 -27.07
N HIS A 43 -9.49 -8.75 -27.74
CA HIS A 43 -10.53 -7.76 -27.46
C HIS A 43 -11.25 -8.09 -26.15
N ALA A 44 -11.46 -9.37 -25.85
CA ALA A 44 -11.95 -9.79 -24.55
C ALA A 44 -10.98 -9.42 -23.42
N GLU A 45 -9.68 -9.64 -23.64
CA GLU A 45 -8.65 -9.32 -22.65
C GLU A 45 -8.53 -7.82 -22.38
N LEU A 46 -8.56 -6.99 -23.43
CA LEU A 46 -8.55 -5.53 -23.28
C LEU A 46 -9.82 -5.01 -22.59
N ARG A 47 -10.99 -5.63 -22.84
CA ARG A 47 -12.23 -5.31 -22.10
C ARG A 47 -12.15 -5.72 -20.63
N ALA A 48 -11.50 -6.84 -20.32
CA ALA A 48 -11.26 -7.24 -18.94
C ALA A 48 -10.33 -6.24 -18.24
N LEU A 49 -9.25 -5.82 -18.91
CA LEU A 49 -8.33 -4.79 -18.41
C LEU A 49 -9.05 -3.45 -18.17
N TYR A 50 -10.00 -3.08 -19.03
CA TYR A 50 -10.82 -1.88 -18.86
C TYR A 50 -11.67 -1.88 -17.57
N GLN A 51 -12.07 -3.06 -17.08
CA GLN A 51 -12.84 -3.21 -15.85
C GLN A 51 -11.96 -3.13 -14.59
N VAL A 52 -10.64 -3.23 -14.72
CA VAL A 52 -9.72 -3.10 -13.59
C VAL A 52 -9.64 -1.63 -13.17
N GLN A 53 -9.85 -1.36 -11.88
CA GLN A 53 -9.80 -0.02 -11.32
C GLN A 53 -8.47 0.67 -11.64
N GLY A 54 -8.51 1.91 -12.14
CA GLY A 54 -7.34 2.69 -12.55
C GLY A 54 -6.85 2.42 -13.99
N PHE A 55 -7.16 1.26 -14.58
CA PHE A 55 -6.62 0.86 -15.89
C PHE A 55 -7.52 1.22 -17.10
N ALA A 56 -8.69 1.81 -16.88
CA ALA A 56 -9.64 2.13 -17.94
C ALA A 56 -9.02 2.95 -19.08
N GLU A 57 -8.30 4.03 -18.77
CA GLU A 57 -7.65 4.89 -19.78
C GLU A 57 -6.54 4.18 -20.55
N PHE A 58 -5.76 3.34 -19.87
CA PHE A 58 -4.72 2.54 -20.49
C PHE A 58 -5.32 1.46 -21.42
N ALA A 59 -6.35 0.77 -20.96
CA ALA A 59 -7.07 -0.22 -21.77
C ALA A 59 -7.70 0.43 -23.01
N LEU A 60 -8.34 1.60 -22.88
CA LEU A 60 -8.87 2.36 -24.01
C LEU A 60 -7.77 2.75 -25.01
N CYS A 61 -6.60 3.16 -24.53
CA CYS A 61 -5.46 3.46 -25.39
C CYS A 61 -5.03 2.23 -26.20
N LEU A 62 -4.90 1.07 -25.56
CA LEU A 62 -4.57 -0.18 -26.25
C LEU A 62 -5.66 -0.64 -27.22
N MET A 63 -6.94 -0.47 -26.88
CA MET A 63 -8.06 -0.76 -27.78
C MET A 63 -8.06 0.15 -29.01
N TRP A 64 -7.73 1.44 -28.85
CA TRP A 64 -7.57 2.35 -29.98
C TRP A 64 -6.39 1.96 -30.88
N VAL A 65 -5.26 1.55 -30.29
CA VAL A 65 -4.12 1.00 -31.06
C VAL A 65 -4.53 -0.27 -31.80
N ALA A 66 -5.28 -1.18 -31.16
CA ALA A 66 -5.78 -2.40 -31.76
C ALA A 66 -6.61 -2.10 -33.01
N ASP A 67 -7.62 -1.24 -32.88
CA ASP A 67 -8.51 -0.82 -33.97
C ASP A 67 -7.75 -0.14 -35.12
N LYS A 68 -6.72 0.67 -34.80
CA LYS A 68 -5.88 1.31 -35.81
C LYS A 68 -5.04 0.31 -36.60
N VAL A 69 -4.47 -0.71 -35.95
CA VAL A 69 -3.67 -1.76 -36.59
C VAL A 69 -4.55 -2.69 -37.43
N GLU A 70 -5.77 -2.96 -36.98
CA GLU A 70 -6.75 -3.75 -37.74
C GLU A 70 -7.20 -3.02 -39.01
N LYS A 71 -7.30 -1.69 -38.98
CA LYS A 71 -7.66 -0.86 -40.13
C LYS A 71 -6.49 -0.61 -41.08
N ASP A 72 -5.26 -0.51 -40.58
CA ASP A 72 -4.06 -0.25 -41.38
C ASP A 72 -3.16 -1.48 -41.50
N PHE A 73 -3.34 -2.22 -42.60
CA PHE A 73 -2.56 -3.43 -42.87
C PHE A 73 -1.07 -3.19 -43.20
N THR A 74 -0.59 -1.95 -43.26
CA THR A 74 0.84 -1.66 -43.48
C THR A 74 1.60 -1.37 -42.19
N LYS A 75 0.87 -1.18 -41.10
CA LYS A 75 1.43 -0.82 -39.80
C LYS A 75 2.01 -2.02 -39.06
N GLU A 76 3.33 -2.17 -39.10
CA GLU A 76 4.06 -3.28 -38.46
C GLU A 76 4.74 -2.87 -37.14
N GLU A 77 5.08 -1.59 -36.97
CA GLU A 77 5.79 -1.09 -35.79
C GLU A 77 5.05 0.01 -35.04
N SER A 78 5.27 0.07 -33.72
CA SER A 78 4.83 1.14 -32.83
C SER A 78 5.52 2.46 -33.15
N THR A 79 4.73 3.53 -33.17
CA THR A 79 5.26 4.89 -33.25
C THR A 79 5.60 5.41 -31.85
N ILE A 80 6.57 6.32 -31.74
CA ILE A 80 6.96 6.95 -30.47
C ILE A 80 5.77 7.63 -29.79
N ASP A 81 4.85 8.25 -30.55
CA ASP A 81 3.63 8.86 -30.02
C ASP A 81 2.70 7.83 -29.36
N GLU A 82 2.55 6.65 -29.95
CA GLU A 82 1.73 5.56 -29.40
C GLU A 82 2.37 4.95 -28.15
N GLU A 83 3.69 4.75 -28.17
CA GLU A 83 4.46 4.28 -27.01
C GLU A 83 4.35 5.28 -25.85
N THR A 84 4.55 6.58 -26.14
CA THR A 84 4.46 7.65 -25.14
C THR A 84 3.05 7.73 -24.55
N LYS A 85 2.01 7.68 -25.39
CA LYS A 85 0.61 7.70 -24.92
C LYS A 85 0.30 6.48 -24.06
N ALA A 86 0.63 5.29 -24.53
CA ALA A 86 0.39 4.05 -23.79
C ALA A 86 1.14 4.07 -22.45
N PHE A 87 2.40 4.50 -22.44
CA PHE A 87 3.21 4.59 -21.22
C PHE A 87 2.67 5.62 -20.24
N THR A 88 2.31 6.82 -20.69
CA THR A 88 1.72 7.87 -19.84
C THR A 88 0.41 7.39 -19.21
N ARG A 89 -0.45 6.71 -19.98
CA ARG A 89 -1.71 6.16 -19.44
C ARG A 89 -1.46 4.99 -18.49
N PHE A 90 -0.46 4.16 -18.75
CA PHE A 90 -0.05 3.11 -17.82
C PHE A 90 0.45 3.71 -16.50
N ARG A 91 1.34 4.70 -16.56
CA ARG A 91 1.87 5.41 -15.39
C ARG A 91 0.76 6.06 -14.56
N GLN A 92 -0.20 6.71 -15.23
CA GLN A 92 -1.41 7.23 -14.59
C GLN A 92 -2.21 6.11 -13.90
N ALA A 93 -2.40 4.98 -14.58
CA ALA A 93 -3.16 3.84 -14.06
C ALA A 93 -2.54 3.23 -12.79
N VAL A 94 -1.20 3.18 -12.73
CA VAL A 94 -0.47 2.63 -11.58
C VAL A 94 -0.11 3.67 -10.52
N GLY A 95 -0.50 4.93 -10.70
CA GLY A 95 -0.18 6.01 -9.77
C GLY A 95 1.27 6.50 -9.83
N ASP A 96 2.05 6.12 -10.85
CA ASP A 96 3.42 6.60 -11.07
C ASP A 96 3.42 7.96 -11.79
N LEU A 97 2.75 8.93 -11.18
CA LEU A 97 2.69 10.32 -11.65
C LEU A 97 3.90 11.11 -11.15
N SER A 98 5.07 10.67 -11.55
CA SER A 98 6.31 11.41 -11.32
C SER A 98 6.41 12.57 -12.31
N ALA A 99 5.99 13.76 -11.87
CA ALA A 99 6.31 15.09 -12.42
C ALA A 99 6.66 15.11 -13.92
N SER A 100 5.68 14.81 -14.77
CA SER A 100 5.78 14.98 -16.22
C SER A 100 4.64 15.85 -16.74
N GLU A 101 4.29 16.91 -15.99
CA GLU A 101 3.58 18.08 -16.51
C GLU A 101 4.56 19.26 -16.53
N GLN A 102 5.49 19.23 -17.48
CA GLN A 102 5.78 20.45 -18.22
C GLN A 102 4.98 20.34 -19.51
N GLU A 103 3.70 20.72 -19.45
CA GLU A 103 3.05 21.18 -20.65
C GLU A 103 3.89 22.33 -21.23
N PRO A 104 4.17 22.36 -22.55
CA PRO A 104 4.74 23.54 -23.17
C PRO A 104 3.66 24.62 -23.17
N THR A 105 3.58 25.42 -22.11
CA THR A 105 2.79 26.64 -22.07
C THR A 105 3.38 27.63 -23.07
N VAL A 106 2.91 27.56 -24.31
CA VAL A 106 2.99 28.67 -25.26
C VAL A 106 2.02 29.73 -24.74
N SER A 107 2.48 30.58 -23.84
CA SER A 107 1.81 31.83 -23.53
C SER A 107 2.84 32.94 -23.57
N GLY A 108 2.80 33.69 -24.67
CA GLY A 108 3.61 34.89 -24.83
C GLY A 108 3.34 35.88 -23.71
N SER A 109 4.42 36.40 -23.14
CA SER A 109 4.41 37.71 -22.50
C SER A 109 5.82 38.28 -22.60
N MET A 110 5.90 39.41 -23.31
CA MET A 110 7.00 40.37 -23.24
C MET A 110 7.13 40.92 -21.81
N PHE A 111 8.27 41.58 -21.53
CA PHE A 111 8.65 42.31 -20.29
C PHE A 111 9.20 41.41 -19.17
N ASP A 112 10.32 41.71 -18.48
CA ASP A 112 11.18 42.90 -18.44
C ASP A 112 12.57 42.52 -17.88
N MET A 113 13.54 43.39 -18.13
CA MET A 113 14.89 43.45 -17.56
C MET A 113 14.88 43.46 -16.02
N SER A 114 15.85 42.79 -15.39
CA SER A 114 16.95 43.45 -14.65
C SER A 114 17.68 42.50 -13.68
N GLY A 115 18.99 42.40 -13.88
CA GLY A 115 20.05 42.45 -12.86
C GLY A 115 19.96 41.59 -11.60
N SER A 116 20.90 40.67 -11.43
CA SER A 116 22.09 40.95 -10.61
C SER A 116 23.14 39.84 -10.78
N GLU A 117 24.36 40.25 -11.09
CA GLU A 117 25.55 39.41 -10.98
C GLU A 117 26.02 39.43 -9.53
N GLY A 118 26.21 38.24 -8.95
CA GLY A 118 26.72 38.06 -7.59
C GLY A 118 27.57 36.80 -7.53
N PHE A 119 28.86 36.97 -7.79
CA PHE A 119 29.91 35.97 -7.55
C PHE A 119 30.05 35.64 -6.06
N GLY A 120 30.37 34.38 -5.72
CA GLY A 120 31.18 34.11 -4.52
C GLY A 120 30.96 32.79 -3.78
N SER A 121 31.84 31.82 -4.07
CA SER A 121 32.52 30.95 -3.09
C SER A 121 31.78 29.81 -2.36
N ALA A 122 32.10 28.58 -2.78
CA ALA A 122 32.50 27.50 -1.86
C ALA A 122 34.02 27.65 -1.53
N PRO A 123 34.68 26.91 -0.63
CA PRO A 123 34.27 25.70 0.12
C PRO A 123 34.72 25.66 1.62
N ALA A 124 34.30 24.63 2.36
CA ALA A 124 35.20 23.68 3.07
C ALA A 124 34.43 22.76 4.05
N PRO A 125 34.84 21.48 4.18
CA PRO A 125 34.29 20.51 5.13
C PRO A 125 35.06 20.52 6.46
N VAL A 126 34.40 20.15 7.55
CA VAL A 126 35.04 19.83 8.83
C VAL A 126 34.59 18.46 9.32
N THR A 127 35.56 17.56 9.32
CA THR A 127 35.69 16.34 10.14
C THR A 127 35.62 16.65 11.64
N ASP A 128 35.00 15.79 12.46
CA ASP A 128 35.73 14.99 13.47
C ASP A 128 34.83 14.05 14.32
N PHE A 129 35.30 12.80 14.42
CA PHE A 129 35.40 11.89 15.59
C PHE A 129 34.23 11.62 16.57
N ASN A 130 33.70 10.37 16.52
CA ASN A 130 33.74 9.23 17.50
C ASN A 130 33.83 9.53 19.04
N PRO A 131 33.41 8.66 20.01
CA PRO A 131 32.95 7.26 19.96
C PRO A 131 31.75 6.85 20.87
N THR A 132 31.35 5.58 20.75
CA THR A 132 30.46 4.76 21.60
C THR A 132 30.85 4.74 23.09
N PRO A 133 29.95 4.33 24.01
CA PRO A 133 30.10 2.97 24.55
C PRO A 133 28.79 2.22 24.86
N SER A 134 28.97 0.90 24.92
CA SER A 134 28.07 -0.19 25.29
C SER A 134 27.51 -0.14 26.72
N SER A 135 26.31 -0.70 26.91
CA SER A 135 25.79 -1.39 28.11
C SER A 135 24.36 -1.85 27.77
N GLU A 136 23.79 -2.95 28.22
CA GLU A 136 24.23 -4.08 29.03
C GLU A 136 23.17 -5.17 28.81
N PHE A 137 23.62 -6.42 28.81
CA PHE A 137 22.81 -7.62 28.65
C PHE A 137 22.24 -7.99 30.03
N GLU A 138 20.93 -7.98 30.22
CA GLU A 138 20.30 -8.64 31.37
C GLU A 138 19.17 -9.57 30.89
N SER A 139 19.46 -10.87 30.93
CA SER A 139 18.46 -11.92 31.02
C SER A 139 18.06 -12.11 32.49
N PRO A 140 16.78 -12.40 32.76
CA PRO A 140 16.47 -13.26 33.89
C PRO A 140 15.64 -14.48 33.50
N SER A 141 16.06 -15.59 34.11
CA SER A 141 15.52 -16.93 34.04
C SER A 141 14.16 -17.09 34.72
N VAL A 142 13.45 -18.11 34.23
CA VAL A 142 12.22 -18.80 34.68
C VAL A 142 12.10 -18.98 36.21
N PRO A 143 10.86 -19.10 36.74
CA PRO A 143 10.44 -20.43 37.21
C PRO A 143 8.98 -20.79 36.86
N GLY A 144 8.77 -22.05 36.47
CA GLY A 144 7.45 -22.63 36.25
C GLY A 144 6.71 -22.94 37.57
N PRO A 145 5.43 -23.34 37.46
CA PRO A 145 5.05 -24.60 38.11
C PRO A 145 4.15 -25.49 37.23
N SER A 146 4.40 -26.79 37.34
CA SER A 146 3.49 -27.87 36.96
C SER A 146 2.37 -27.99 38.00
N ILE A 147 1.10 -28.13 37.58
CA ILE A 147 0.09 -28.92 38.32
C ILE A 147 -0.84 -29.64 37.33
N ASP A 148 -0.95 -30.93 37.60
CA ASP A 148 -1.80 -31.99 37.07
C ASP A 148 -3.31 -31.72 37.04
N SER A 149 -3.95 -32.34 36.05
CA SER A 149 -5.24 -33.07 36.09
C SER A 149 -6.53 -32.29 36.43
N ILE A 150 -7.56 -32.46 35.58
CA ILE A 150 -8.83 -33.15 35.92
C ILE A 150 -9.80 -33.06 34.72
N PHE A 151 -10.08 -34.23 34.14
CA PHE A 151 -11.39 -34.75 33.71
C PHE A 151 -12.52 -33.76 33.40
N GLY A 152 -13.07 -33.85 32.18
CA GLY A 152 -14.40 -33.32 31.88
C GLY A 152 -14.77 -33.33 30.40
N SER A 153 -14.87 -34.51 29.79
CA SER A 153 -15.55 -34.69 28.51
C SER A 153 -17.07 -34.79 28.76
N PRO A 154 -17.90 -34.04 28.03
CA PRO A 154 -19.25 -34.49 27.75
C PRO A 154 -19.51 -34.59 26.25
N GLU A 155 -20.07 -35.74 25.84
CA GLU A 155 -20.72 -35.96 24.55
C GLU A 155 -21.85 -34.95 24.27
N PRO A 156 -22.22 -34.73 23.00
CA PRO A 156 -23.16 -33.69 22.61
C PRO A 156 -24.62 -34.17 22.69
N PRO A 157 -25.57 -33.35 23.16
CA PRO A 157 -26.96 -33.57 22.84
C PRO A 157 -27.24 -33.06 21.42
N SER A 158 -27.60 -34.00 20.53
CA SER A 158 -28.28 -33.69 19.28
C SER A 158 -29.66 -33.10 19.58
N GLY A 159 -29.94 -31.90 19.09
CA GLY A 159 -31.27 -31.30 19.19
C GLY A 159 -31.30 -29.83 18.79
N GLN A 160 -31.73 -29.58 17.55
CA GLN A 160 -32.38 -28.37 17.03
C GLN A 160 -32.30 -27.10 17.88
N SER A 161 -31.67 -26.07 17.33
CA SER A 161 -32.31 -24.77 17.03
C SER A 161 -31.30 -23.90 16.30
N MET A 162 -31.65 -23.42 15.10
CA MET A 162 -30.95 -22.29 14.52
C MET A 162 -31.22 -21.05 15.38
N PRO A 163 -30.21 -20.33 15.87
CA PRO A 163 -30.34 -18.91 16.08
C PRO A 163 -29.89 -18.22 14.80
N ALA A 164 -30.84 -17.62 14.09
CA ALA A 164 -30.55 -16.38 13.39
C ALA A 164 -30.18 -15.35 14.47
N GLY A 165 -28.90 -15.30 14.83
CA GLY A 165 -28.38 -14.42 15.85
C GLY A 165 -27.07 -13.84 15.36
N GLY A 166 -27.09 -12.56 14.97
CA GLY A 166 -25.85 -11.80 14.84
C GLY A 166 -25.15 -11.88 16.18
N ALA A 167 -24.05 -12.62 16.24
CA ALA A 167 -23.24 -12.71 17.44
C ALA A 167 -22.73 -11.31 17.76
N SER A 168 -23.23 -10.72 18.84
CA SER A 168 -22.61 -9.54 19.44
C SER A 168 -21.29 -10.00 20.05
N ILE A 169 -20.20 -9.87 19.28
CA ILE A 169 -18.84 -10.14 19.74
C ILE A 169 -18.59 -9.26 20.97
N SER A 170 -18.07 -9.84 22.04
CA SER A 170 -17.77 -9.09 23.25
C SER A 170 -16.59 -8.15 23.00
N ARG A 171 -16.64 -6.92 23.53
CA ARG A 171 -15.58 -5.89 23.31
C ARG A 171 -14.15 -6.42 23.55
N PRO A 172 -13.86 -7.17 24.63
CA PRO A 172 -12.50 -7.71 24.86
C PRO A 172 -12.07 -8.74 23.82
N GLU A 173 -13.02 -9.53 23.32
CA GLU A 173 -12.78 -10.53 22.28
C GLU A 173 -12.50 -9.86 20.92
N GLN A 174 -13.19 -8.77 20.61
CA GLN A 174 -12.90 -7.98 19.42
C GLN A 174 -11.55 -7.26 19.51
N GLU A 175 -11.24 -6.64 20.65
CA GLU A 175 -9.94 -6.00 20.89
C GLU A 175 -8.78 -7.00 20.75
N HIS A 176 -8.95 -8.22 21.30
CA HIS A 176 -7.97 -9.28 21.16
C HIS A 176 -7.82 -9.77 19.71
N LYS A 177 -8.95 -9.98 19.01
CA LYS A 177 -8.94 -10.36 17.60
C LYS A 177 -8.21 -9.31 16.75
N PHE A 178 -8.49 -8.03 16.98
CA PHE A 178 -7.82 -6.93 16.30
C PHE A 178 -6.33 -6.88 16.62
N ALA A 179 -5.92 -7.10 17.87
CA ALA A 179 -4.52 -7.16 18.26
C ALA A 179 -3.75 -8.25 17.52
N VAL A 180 -4.30 -9.46 17.46
CA VAL A 180 -3.70 -10.59 16.73
C VAL A 180 -3.62 -10.31 15.23
N LEU A 181 -4.63 -9.66 14.67
CA LEU A 181 -4.65 -9.28 13.26
C LEU A 181 -3.58 -8.23 12.94
N LEU A 182 -3.48 -7.20 13.79
CA LEU A 182 -2.49 -6.14 13.64
C LEU A 182 -1.07 -6.70 13.75
N GLU A 183 -0.81 -7.59 14.70
CA GLU A 183 0.48 -8.28 14.85
C GLU A 183 0.85 -9.07 13.60
N LYS A 184 -0.06 -9.90 13.08
CA LYS A 184 0.16 -10.64 11.82
C LYS A 184 0.44 -9.72 10.64
N PHE A 185 -0.27 -8.60 10.55
CA PHE A 185 -0.02 -7.60 9.51
C PHE A 185 1.39 -7.02 9.63
N LEU A 186 1.80 -6.61 10.82
CA LEU A 186 3.13 -6.05 11.08
C LEU A 186 4.24 -7.06 10.75
N GLU A 187 4.09 -8.31 11.17
CA GLU A 187 5.02 -9.40 10.82
C GLU A 187 5.09 -9.63 9.31
N SER A 188 3.95 -9.58 8.62
CA SER A 188 3.87 -9.74 7.17
C SER A 188 4.57 -8.59 6.43
N VAL A 189 4.45 -7.36 6.91
CA VAL A 189 5.16 -6.21 6.34
C VAL A 189 6.67 -6.34 6.57
N GLN A 190 7.10 -6.70 7.79
CA GLN A 190 8.53 -6.84 8.12
C GLN A 190 9.22 -7.99 7.37
N SER A 191 8.50 -9.10 7.17
CA SER A 191 9.02 -10.27 6.43
C SER A 191 8.93 -10.13 4.92
N GLY A 192 8.22 -9.11 4.42
CA GLY A 192 7.95 -8.97 2.99
C GLY A 192 7.03 -10.07 2.43
N ASN A 193 6.17 -10.64 3.27
CA ASN A 193 5.24 -11.69 2.85
C ASN A 193 4.15 -11.12 1.93
N GLU A 194 3.74 -11.91 0.93
CA GLU A 194 2.76 -11.54 -0.09
C GLU A 194 1.36 -11.26 0.50
N ASP A 195 1.05 -11.85 1.66
CA ASP A 195 -0.23 -11.68 2.36
C ASP A 195 -0.44 -10.27 2.97
N ARG A 196 0.60 -9.42 2.99
CA ARG A 196 0.57 -8.10 3.65
C ARG A 196 -0.54 -7.19 3.14
N THR A 197 -0.88 -7.29 1.86
CA THR A 197 -1.92 -6.49 1.22
C THR A 197 -3.31 -6.93 1.66
N ASP A 198 -3.54 -8.25 1.73
CA ASP A 198 -4.81 -8.81 2.21
C ASP A 198 -4.99 -8.50 3.70
N LEU A 199 -3.93 -8.67 4.49
CA LEU A 199 -3.91 -8.31 5.91
C LEU A 199 -4.15 -6.81 6.15
N LEU A 200 -3.65 -5.93 5.28
CA LEU A 200 -3.95 -4.50 5.35
C LEU A 200 -5.44 -4.23 5.18
N PHE A 201 -6.09 -4.88 4.20
CA PHE A 201 -7.54 -4.72 3.99
C PHE A 201 -8.34 -5.28 5.17
N ASP A 202 -7.92 -6.40 5.75
CA ASP A 202 -8.53 -6.98 6.94
C ASP A 202 -8.42 -6.03 8.14
N VAL A 203 -7.24 -5.41 8.35
CA VAL A 203 -7.04 -4.42 9.42
C VAL A 203 -7.96 -3.21 9.23
N ILE A 204 -8.07 -2.69 7.99
CA ILE A 204 -8.99 -1.60 7.68
C ILE A 204 -10.45 -2.00 7.95
N ALA A 205 -10.86 -3.21 7.55
CA ALA A 205 -12.21 -3.70 7.76
C ALA A 205 -12.54 -3.83 9.25
N GLU A 206 -11.61 -4.33 10.05
CA GLU A 206 -11.78 -4.47 11.50
C GLU A 206 -11.83 -3.09 12.19
N CYS A 207 -10.97 -2.14 11.81
CA CYS A 207 -11.05 -0.75 12.29
C CYS A 207 -12.42 -0.12 11.98
N ASN A 208 -12.97 -0.32 10.78
CA ASN A 208 -14.30 0.18 10.44
C ASN A 208 -15.41 -0.49 11.27
N THR A 209 -15.24 -1.76 11.63
CA THR A 209 -16.16 -2.48 12.51
C THR A 209 -16.13 -1.89 13.93
N VAL A 210 -14.94 -1.60 14.46
CA VAL A 210 -14.74 -0.94 15.77
C VAL A 210 -15.40 0.44 15.79
N LEU A 211 -15.19 1.25 14.74
CA LEU A 211 -15.78 2.58 14.63
C LEU A 211 -17.31 2.54 14.54
N SER A 212 -17.87 1.52 13.88
CA SER A 212 -19.32 1.34 13.76
C SER A 212 -19.97 0.85 15.06
N ALA A 213 -19.25 0.05 15.85
CA ALA A 213 -19.73 -0.48 17.12
C ALA A 213 -19.75 0.57 18.26
N ASN A 214 -19.05 1.70 18.09
CA ASN A 214 -19.06 2.85 18.99
C ASN A 214 -18.84 2.49 20.47
N PHE A 215 -17.70 1.90 20.78
CA PHE A 215 -17.34 1.40 22.12
C PHE A 215 -17.11 2.48 23.19
N GLY A 216 -17.22 3.77 22.85
CA GLY A 216 -17.11 4.89 23.80
C GLY A 216 -15.70 5.24 24.27
N ASP A 217 -14.67 4.68 23.63
CA ASP A 217 -13.26 5.01 23.87
C ASP A 217 -12.78 5.93 22.72
N GLU A 218 -12.62 7.21 23.02
CA GLU A 218 -12.28 8.24 22.04
C GLU A 218 -10.84 8.07 21.52
N ASP A 219 -9.90 7.71 22.39
CA ASP A 219 -8.50 7.47 22.03
C ASP A 219 -8.39 6.28 21.07
N TYR A 220 -9.11 5.19 21.34
CA TYR A 220 -9.12 4.01 20.47
C TYR A 220 -9.84 4.26 19.14
N SER A 221 -10.94 5.03 19.18
CA SER A 221 -11.65 5.42 17.96
C SER A 221 -10.79 6.33 17.08
N GLN A 222 -10.06 7.27 17.69
CA GLN A 222 -9.13 8.14 16.99
C GLN A 222 -7.98 7.33 16.38
N PHE A 223 -7.41 6.39 17.15
CA PHE A 223 -6.40 5.46 16.65
C PHE A 223 -6.87 4.70 15.42
N CYS A 224 -8.08 4.12 15.47
CA CYS A 224 -8.63 3.39 14.33
C CYS A 224 -8.81 4.28 13.09
N ARG A 225 -9.25 5.53 13.25
CA ARG A 225 -9.38 6.48 12.14
C ARG A 225 -8.02 6.85 11.54
N SER A 226 -7.06 7.22 12.37
CA SER A 226 -5.72 7.59 11.92
C SER A 226 -4.99 6.40 11.29
N LEU A 227 -5.17 5.19 11.83
CA LEU A 227 -4.63 3.98 11.24
C LEU A 227 -5.27 3.67 9.89
N ILE A 228 -6.59 3.79 9.74
CA ILE A 228 -7.26 3.63 8.43
C ILE A 228 -6.69 4.62 7.42
N GLU A 229 -6.59 5.90 7.79
CA GLU A 229 -6.08 6.94 6.89
C GLU A 229 -4.64 6.65 6.46
N PHE A 230 -3.79 6.25 7.41
CA PHE A 230 -2.42 5.83 7.15
C PHE A 230 -2.37 4.62 6.21
N LEU A 231 -3.08 3.54 6.53
CA LEU A 231 -3.10 2.31 5.74
C LEU A 231 -3.64 2.53 4.33
N GLN A 232 -4.69 3.33 4.19
CA GLN A 232 -5.22 3.72 2.88
C GLN A 232 -4.22 4.55 2.09
N TYR A 233 -3.52 5.49 2.74
CA TYR A 233 -2.52 6.30 2.07
C TYR A 233 -1.33 5.46 1.61
N ILE A 234 -0.75 4.62 2.47
CA ILE A 234 0.39 3.79 2.08
C ILE A 234 -0.01 2.76 1.01
N SER A 235 -1.24 2.25 1.05
CA SER A 235 -1.76 1.35 0.03
C SER A 235 -1.93 2.08 -1.31
N THR A 236 -2.55 3.27 -1.29
CA THR A 236 -2.80 4.08 -2.50
C THR A 236 -1.50 4.53 -3.17
N ASN A 237 -0.49 4.86 -2.38
CA ASN A 237 0.81 5.33 -2.87
C ASN A 237 1.86 4.22 -2.99
N GLN A 238 1.49 2.96 -2.72
CA GLN A 238 2.38 1.78 -2.75
C GLN A 238 3.64 1.94 -1.89
N TYR A 239 3.49 2.53 -0.71
CA TYR A 239 4.58 2.72 0.26
C TYR A 239 4.74 1.55 1.23
N LEU A 240 4.12 0.39 0.99
CA LEU A 240 4.22 -0.77 1.89
C LEU A 240 5.67 -1.23 2.12
N ASP A 241 6.54 -1.09 1.11
CA ASP A 241 7.96 -1.41 1.18
C ASP A 241 8.85 -0.24 1.66
N ASP A 242 8.25 0.93 1.92
CA ASP A 242 9.01 2.11 2.32
C ASP A 242 9.53 1.95 3.76
N VAL A 243 10.83 2.23 3.96
CA VAL A 243 11.47 2.18 5.28
C VAL A 243 10.76 3.08 6.30
N ARG A 244 10.20 4.21 5.87
CA ARG A 244 9.42 5.10 6.73
C ARG A 244 8.13 4.43 7.20
N VAL A 245 7.46 3.68 6.34
CA VAL A 245 6.26 2.90 6.71
C VAL A 245 6.63 1.84 7.74
N MET A 246 7.72 1.10 7.54
CA MET A 246 8.21 0.13 8.54
C MET A 246 8.54 0.78 9.89
N ASN A 247 9.14 1.97 9.88
CA ASN A 247 9.43 2.73 11.11
C ASN A 247 8.15 3.19 11.81
N ILE A 248 7.15 3.67 11.07
CA ILE A 248 5.87 4.07 11.66
C ILE A 248 5.16 2.84 12.25
N LEU A 249 5.11 1.75 11.49
CA LEU A 249 4.46 0.50 11.90
C LEU A 249 5.10 -0.15 13.13
N SER A 250 6.44 -0.15 13.22
CA SER A 250 7.14 -0.65 14.41
C SER A 250 6.85 0.18 15.67
N ASN A 251 6.62 1.49 15.52
CA ASN A 251 6.23 2.37 16.64
C ASN A 251 4.77 2.20 17.09
N ILE A 252 3.94 1.44 16.36
CA ILE A 252 2.53 1.19 16.71
C ILE A 252 2.38 -0.03 17.62
N GLN A 253 3.22 -1.06 17.42
CA GLN A 253 3.05 -2.36 18.07
C GLN A 253 3.05 -2.27 19.60
N ASP A 254 4.08 -1.66 20.16
CA ASP A 254 4.27 -1.62 21.61
C ASP A 254 3.19 -0.80 22.33
N PRO A 255 2.86 0.43 21.90
CA PRO A 255 1.82 1.21 22.57
C PRO A 255 0.43 0.57 22.43
N PHE A 256 0.15 -0.08 21.30
CA PHE A 256 -1.11 -0.80 21.12
C PHE A 256 -1.19 -2.05 22.02
N ALA A 257 -0.13 -2.85 22.09
CA ALA A 257 -0.07 -4.01 22.99
C ALA A 257 -0.17 -3.59 24.46
N GLN A 258 0.45 -2.46 24.84
CA GLN A 258 0.32 -1.88 26.17
C GLN A 258 -1.13 -1.45 26.45
N TRP A 259 -1.78 -0.76 25.51
CA TRP A 259 -3.18 -0.36 25.64
C TRP A 259 -4.10 -1.58 25.81
N ALA A 260 -3.92 -2.61 24.99
CA ALA A 260 -4.75 -3.82 25.03
C ALA A 260 -4.65 -4.57 26.37
N ARG A 261 -3.48 -4.59 27.00
CA ARG A 261 -3.22 -5.25 28.30
C ARG A 261 -3.56 -4.40 29.52
N THR A 262 -3.76 -3.10 29.35
CA THR A 262 -4.07 -2.17 30.44
C THR A 262 -5.56 -2.22 30.78
N ASP A 263 -5.91 -2.06 32.06
CA ASP A 263 -7.30 -1.97 32.50
C ASP A 263 -8.01 -0.77 31.84
N MET A 264 -9.31 -0.90 31.53
CA MET A 264 -10.08 0.11 30.79
C MET A 264 -9.98 1.53 31.38
N ASN A 265 -9.86 1.65 32.71
CA ASN A 265 -9.77 2.94 33.40
C ASN A 265 -8.38 3.59 33.32
N ALA A 266 -7.35 2.86 32.92
CA ALA A 266 -5.96 3.31 32.84
C ALA A 266 -5.44 3.39 31.40
N ARG A 267 -6.30 3.12 30.41
CA ARG A 267 -5.96 3.12 28.97
C ARG A 267 -5.81 4.52 28.36
N ALA A 268 -6.43 5.52 28.99
CA ALA A 268 -6.42 6.90 28.50
C ALA A 268 -4.98 7.42 28.37
N GLY A 269 -4.67 8.03 27.23
CA GLY A 269 -3.37 8.64 26.98
C GLY A 269 -2.29 7.71 26.41
N ILE A 270 -2.47 6.38 26.44
CA ILE A 270 -1.44 5.42 25.96
C ILE A 270 -1.24 5.53 24.45
N LEU A 271 -2.32 5.77 23.69
CA LEU A 271 -2.29 5.85 22.23
C LEU A 271 -1.97 7.24 21.68
N VAL A 272 -1.80 8.26 22.54
CA VAL A 272 -1.66 9.66 22.09
C VAL A 272 -0.46 9.85 21.17
N THR A 273 0.71 9.35 21.56
CA THR A 273 1.95 9.47 20.76
C THR A 273 1.84 8.76 19.41
N VAL A 274 1.16 7.61 19.38
CA VAL A 274 0.91 6.88 18.14
C VAL A 274 -0.09 7.61 17.26
N ASN A 275 -1.14 8.18 17.85
CA ASN A 275 -2.12 8.99 17.13
C ASN A 275 -1.49 10.23 16.49
N ASP A 276 -0.58 10.91 17.19
CA ASP A 276 0.16 12.05 16.63
C ASP A 276 1.05 11.60 15.46
N THR A 277 1.79 10.49 15.61
CA THR A 277 2.62 9.92 14.53
C THR A 277 1.79 9.55 13.31
N LEU A 278 0.64 8.90 13.52
CA LEU A 278 -0.30 8.48 12.47
C LEU A 278 -1.08 9.65 11.86
N ARG A 279 -1.14 10.82 12.51
CA ARG A 279 -1.78 12.02 11.95
C ARG A 279 -0.79 12.81 11.10
N ASP A 280 0.44 12.91 11.58
CA ASP A 280 1.47 13.76 10.97
C ASP A 280 2.27 13.00 9.89
N PHE A 281 1.89 11.75 9.61
CA PHE A 281 2.62 10.87 8.69
C PHE A 281 2.79 11.44 7.28
N LYS A 282 1.80 12.17 6.74
CA LYS A 282 1.87 12.73 5.38
C LYS A 282 3.06 13.68 5.22
N ALA A 283 3.37 14.46 6.25
CA ALA A 283 4.54 15.35 6.26
C ALA A 283 5.88 14.58 6.22
N MET A 284 5.88 13.27 6.49
CA MET A 284 7.06 12.41 6.33
C MET A 284 7.23 11.90 4.89
N PHE A 285 6.20 12.01 4.05
CA PHE A 285 6.18 11.53 2.66
C PHE A 285 6.25 12.65 1.61
N GLU A 286 5.90 13.88 1.98
CA GLU A 286 5.95 15.11 1.15
C GLU A 286 7.24 15.92 1.38
#